data_AF-A0A6F8PTR8-F1
#
_entry.id   AF-A0A6F8PTR8-F1
#
_cell.length_a   1.000
_cell.length_b   1.000
_cell.length_c   1.000
_cell.angle_alpha   90.00
_cell.angle_beta   90.00
_cell.angle_gamma   90.00
#
_symmetry.space_group_name_H-M   'P 1'
#
loop_
_entity.id
_entity.type
_entity.pdbx_description
1 polymer ?
#
loop_
_entity_poly.entity_id
_entity_poly.type
_entity_poly.pdbx_seq_one_letter_code
_entity_poly.pdbx_strand_id
1 'polypeptide(L)'
;MSSNLDGLISGQYLQSARGETYSPHPKVEESTPIFNGETERQVAQVALQVLQTYQHQPQLAPTTQALSRADIQQQVYQAVSEQLQNKQQSLLQDEEYLQLEEVIAKTTQFLIAQTIDIPRILVQPIGEVTYGYQPFSVDLSGLNLNPSNWDLVLQSLQTNQQSTLAAEQTRKYARLEDYVIEHLVDFDDISYDEHGELIYDLVGQVVRYFKEAKSFSEDELHNIFFGFAKQIAANIHAQMAEHFWQKATGYEVKITAGFMPLKQLTFSFDGKQIHNLYDTVADKSKIKSMLFGGFSKC
;
A
#
# COMPACT_ATOMS: atom_id res chain seq x y z
N MET A 1 -3.91 -17.60 7.17
CA MET A 1 -4.45 -16.66 8.17
C MET A 1 -5.87 -17.11 8.41
N SER A 2 -6.10 -17.92 9.44
CA SER A 2 -7.42 -18.49 9.74
C SER A 2 -8.37 -17.37 10.20
N SER A 3 -9.61 -17.41 9.74
CA SER A 3 -10.66 -16.47 10.16
C SER A 3 -11.25 -16.90 11.51
N ASN A 4 -11.93 -16.01 12.24
CA ASN A 4 -12.72 -16.40 13.42
C ASN A 4 -13.73 -17.52 13.11
N LEU A 5 -14.19 -17.56 11.86
CA LEU A 5 -15.05 -18.61 11.30
C LEU A 5 -14.39 -20.00 11.38
N ASP A 6 -13.08 -20.11 11.10
CA ASP A 6 -12.37 -21.39 11.15
C ASP A 6 -12.31 -21.94 12.59
N GLY A 7 -12.16 -21.07 13.59
CA GLY A 7 -12.15 -21.47 15.00
C GLY A 7 -13.51 -21.97 15.48
N LEU A 8 -14.59 -21.32 15.07
CA LEU A 8 -15.97 -21.68 15.44
C LEU A 8 -16.44 -22.98 14.76
N ILE A 9 -15.91 -23.29 13.57
CA ILE A 9 -16.22 -24.54 12.84
C ILE A 9 -15.32 -25.70 13.30
N SER A 10 -14.01 -25.46 13.49
CA SER A 10 -13.07 -26.53 13.88
C SER A 10 -13.13 -26.90 15.37
N GLY A 11 -13.60 -25.99 16.23
CA GLY A 11 -13.44 -26.09 17.68
C GLY A 11 -12.00 -25.90 18.15
N GLN A 12 -11.07 -25.56 17.24
CA GLN A 12 -9.69 -25.25 17.58
C GLN A 12 -9.52 -23.74 17.73
N TYR A 13 -9.32 -23.32 18.98
CA TYR A 13 -8.97 -21.94 19.30
C TYR A 13 -7.48 -21.72 19.08
N LEU A 14 -7.11 -20.56 18.52
CA LEU A 14 -5.70 -20.16 18.43
C LEU A 14 -5.14 -19.99 19.85
N GLN A 15 -4.13 -20.80 20.19
CA GLN A 15 -3.27 -20.56 21.34
C GLN A 15 -2.37 -19.35 21.03
N SER A 16 -2.22 -18.45 21.99
CA SER A 16 -1.19 -17.40 21.93
C SER A 16 0.21 -18.00 21.80
N ALA A 17 1.18 -17.19 21.39
CA ALA A 17 2.61 -17.54 21.41
C ALA A 17 3.12 -18.02 22.79
N ARG A 18 2.33 -17.85 23.86
CA ARG A 18 2.58 -18.36 25.22
C ARG A 18 1.75 -19.59 25.63
N GLY A 19 0.97 -20.19 24.71
CA GLY A 19 0.15 -21.38 24.98
C GLY A 19 -1.20 -21.11 25.66
N GLU A 20 -1.58 -19.85 25.87
CA GLU A 20 -2.83 -19.47 26.53
C GLU A 20 -3.98 -19.30 25.52
N THR A 21 -5.15 -19.85 25.86
CA THR A 21 -6.41 -19.69 25.11
C THR A 21 -7.14 -18.43 25.60
N TYR A 22 -7.39 -17.47 24.71
CA TYR A 22 -8.07 -16.21 25.07
C TYR A 22 -9.57 -16.31 24.73
N SER A 23 -10.43 -16.02 25.72
CA SER A 23 -11.86 -15.77 25.52
C SER A 23 -12.16 -14.27 25.69
N PRO A 24 -12.87 -13.59 24.76
CA PRO A 24 -13.03 -12.14 24.81
C PRO A 24 -14.20 -11.61 25.68
N HIS A 25 -14.88 -12.42 26.51
CA HIS A 25 -15.93 -11.91 27.41
C HIS A 25 -15.88 -12.52 28.83
N PRO A 26 -16.26 -11.76 29.89
CA PRO A 26 -16.51 -12.34 31.19
C PRO A 26 -17.79 -13.19 31.10
N LYS A 27 -17.64 -14.52 31.22
CA LYS A 27 -18.62 -15.57 30.88
C LYS A 27 -19.00 -15.61 29.39
N VAL A 28 -18.09 -16.11 28.56
CA VAL A 28 -18.49 -16.89 27.38
C VAL A 28 -18.78 -18.29 27.95
N GLU A 29 -20.05 -18.71 27.97
CA GLU A 29 -20.34 -20.14 27.92
C GLU A 29 -19.45 -20.71 26.82
N GLU A 30 -18.56 -21.65 27.15
CA GLU A 30 -17.68 -22.35 26.20
C GLU A 30 -18.34 -22.36 24.83
N SER A 31 -17.85 -21.57 23.87
CA SER A 31 -18.58 -21.38 22.61
C SER A 31 -18.71 -22.76 21.99
N THR A 32 -19.91 -23.32 22.11
CA THR A 32 -20.16 -24.70 21.77
C THR A 32 -19.87 -24.81 20.28
N PRO A 33 -18.97 -25.73 19.87
CA PRO A 33 -18.70 -25.91 18.47
C PRO A 33 -20.03 -26.18 17.78
N ILE A 34 -20.35 -25.38 16.76
CA ILE A 34 -21.67 -25.38 16.10
C ILE A 34 -22.00 -26.77 15.54
N PHE A 35 -20.96 -27.51 15.18
CA PHE A 35 -21.00 -28.90 14.78
C PHE A 35 -20.37 -29.77 15.87
N ASN A 36 -21.12 -30.75 16.37
CA ASN A 36 -20.66 -31.63 17.45
C ASN A 36 -19.94 -32.87 16.92
N GLY A 37 -20.20 -33.27 15.67
CA GLY A 37 -19.52 -34.39 15.00
C GLY A 37 -18.20 -33.99 14.34
N GLU A 38 -17.17 -34.84 14.43
CA GLU A 38 -15.88 -34.61 13.75
C GLU A 38 -16.02 -34.58 12.22
N THR A 39 -16.91 -35.42 11.67
CA THR A 39 -17.24 -35.48 10.24
C THR A 39 -17.95 -34.19 9.79
N GLU A 40 -18.95 -33.73 10.54
CA GLU A 40 -19.66 -32.48 10.28
C GLU A 40 -18.72 -31.27 10.25
N ARG A 41 -17.73 -31.21 11.16
CA ARG A 41 -16.73 -30.14 11.18
C ARG A 41 -15.83 -30.14 9.95
N GLN A 42 -15.39 -31.32 9.51
CA GLN A 42 -14.57 -31.45 8.30
C GLN A 42 -15.34 -31.01 7.06
N VAL A 43 -16.60 -31.43 6.95
CA VAL A 43 -17.51 -31.03 5.86
C VAL A 43 -17.72 -29.51 5.88
N ALA A 44 -18.02 -28.93 7.05
CA ALA A 44 -18.22 -27.50 7.20
C ALA A 44 -16.95 -26.67 6.86
N GLN A 45 -15.75 -27.17 7.17
CA GLN A 45 -14.50 -26.51 6.77
C GLN A 45 -14.31 -26.49 5.25
N VAL A 46 -14.57 -27.62 4.59
CA VAL A 46 -14.49 -27.69 3.12
C VAL A 46 -15.56 -26.79 2.48
N ALA A 47 -16.79 -26.81 3.00
CA ALA A 47 -17.85 -25.93 2.56
C ALA A 47 -17.48 -24.45 2.74
N LEU A 48 -16.90 -24.06 3.87
CA LEU A 48 -16.43 -22.70 4.10
C LEU A 48 -15.36 -22.29 3.09
N GLN A 49 -14.39 -23.15 2.81
CA GLN A 49 -13.34 -22.88 1.82
C GLN A 49 -13.92 -22.65 0.43
N VAL A 50 -14.87 -23.49 0.01
CA VAL A 50 -15.56 -23.34 -1.28
C VAL A 50 -16.34 -22.03 -1.30
N LEU A 51 -17.13 -21.73 -0.26
CA LEU A 51 -17.91 -20.48 -0.16
C LEU A 51 -17.02 -19.22 -0.20
N GLN A 52 -15.83 -19.27 0.39
CA GLN A 52 -14.87 -18.17 0.34
C GLN A 52 -14.34 -17.89 -1.07
N THR A 53 -14.32 -18.87 -1.99
CA THR A 53 -13.87 -18.62 -3.37
C THR A 53 -14.81 -17.70 -4.15
N TYR A 54 -16.12 -17.73 -3.84
CA TYR A 54 -17.14 -16.85 -4.44
C TYR A 54 -16.94 -15.37 -4.08
N GLN A 55 -16.14 -15.08 -3.05
CA GLN A 55 -15.74 -13.72 -2.70
C GLN A 55 -15.12 -12.99 -3.91
N HIS A 56 -14.34 -13.70 -4.72
CA HIS A 56 -13.64 -13.15 -5.90
C HIS A 56 -14.48 -13.18 -7.18
N GLN A 57 -15.75 -13.57 -7.09
CA GLN A 57 -16.66 -13.72 -8.22
C GLN A 57 -17.90 -12.80 -8.04
N PRO A 58 -17.72 -11.47 -8.05
CA PRO A 58 -18.80 -10.52 -7.78
C PRO A 58 -19.94 -10.57 -8.81
N GLN A 59 -19.71 -11.16 -10.00
CA GLN A 59 -20.77 -11.37 -10.99
C GLN A 59 -21.76 -12.48 -10.58
N LEU A 60 -21.30 -13.48 -9.84
CA LEU A 60 -22.13 -14.60 -9.38
C LEU A 60 -22.68 -14.35 -7.97
N ALA A 61 -21.80 -13.89 -7.06
CA ALA A 61 -22.16 -13.56 -5.68
C ALA A 61 -21.77 -12.11 -5.36
N PRO A 62 -22.62 -11.12 -5.69
CA PRO A 62 -22.36 -9.72 -5.37
C PRO A 62 -22.41 -9.43 -3.86
N THR A 63 -23.19 -10.21 -3.10
CA THR A 63 -23.36 -10.09 -1.64
C THR A 63 -23.30 -11.48 -0.99
N THR A 64 -23.03 -11.54 0.31
CA THR A 64 -23.07 -12.81 1.07
C THR A 64 -24.44 -13.49 1.01
N GLN A 65 -25.53 -12.71 0.98
CA GLN A 65 -26.89 -13.23 0.82
C GLN A 65 -27.10 -13.99 -0.49
N ALA A 66 -26.36 -13.64 -1.56
CA ALA A 66 -26.45 -14.36 -2.83
C ALA A 66 -25.99 -15.82 -2.70
N LEU A 67 -25.14 -16.15 -1.73
CA LEU A 67 -24.67 -17.51 -1.49
C LEU A 67 -25.81 -18.47 -1.08
N SER A 68 -26.92 -17.96 -0.55
CA SER A 68 -28.10 -18.77 -0.21
C SER A 68 -28.99 -19.12 -1.41
N ARG A 69 -28.69 -18.64 -2.62
CA ARG A 69 -29.47 -18.99 -3.80
C ARG A 69 -29.28 -20.46 -4.18
N ALA A 70 -30.35 -21.08 -4.69
CA ALA A 70 -30.39 -22.51 -4.99
C ALA A 70 -29.35 -22.93 -6.07
N ASP A 71 -29.07 -22.07 -7.04
CA ASP A 71 -28.05 -22.29 -8.07
C ASP A 71 -26.64 -22.40 -7.47
N ILE A 72 -26.29 -21.47 -6.58
CA ILE A 72 -24.99 -21.45 -5.90
C ILE A 72 -24.90 -22.59 -4.89
N GLN A 73 -25.96 -22.89 -4.14
CA GLN A 73 -25.99 -24.01 -3.19
C GLN A 73 -25.76 -25.36 -3.90
N GLN A 74 -26.35 -25.58 -5.08
CA GLN A 74 -26.10 -26.79 -5.87
C GLN A 74 -24.64 -26.87 -6.35
N GLN A 75 -24.07 -25.75 -6.81
CA GLN A 75 -22.66 -25.70 -7.21
C GLN A 75 -21.71 -25.96 -6.04
N VAL A 76 -22.01 -25.39 -4.87
CA VAL A 76 -21.26 -25.64 -3.64
C VAL A 76 -21.37 -27.10 -3.22
N TYR A 77 -22.57 -27.70 -3.28
CA TYR A 77 -22.77 -29.11 -2.98
C TYR A 77 -21.91 -30.02 -3.87
N GLN A 78 -21.93 -29.79 -5.19
CA GLN A 78 -21.09 -30.53 -6.13
C GLN A 78 -19.60 -30.36 -5.80
N ALA A 79 -19.12 -29.13 -5.66
CA ALA A 79 -17.72 -28.85 -5.35
C ALA A 79 -17.26 -29.46 -4.01
N VAL A 80 -18.10 -29.41 -2.97
CA VAL A 80 -17.80 -30.02 -1.67
C VAL A 80 -17.79 -31.53 -1.77
N SER A 81 -18.75 -32.14 -2.47
CA SER A 81 -18.81 -33.59 -2.67
C SER A 81 -17.57 -34.12 -3.41
N GLU A 82 -17.11 -33.43 -4.45
CA GLU A 82 -15.89 -33.78 -5.19
C GLU A 82 -14.63 -33.63 -4.33
N GLN A 83 -14.53 -32.56 -3.53
CA GLN A 83 -13.40 -32.34 -2.62
C GLN A 83 -13.33 -33.39 -1.51
N LEU A 84 -14.48 -33.83 -0.99
CA LEU A 84 -14.56 -34.87 0.03
C LEU A 84 -14.22 -36.25 -0.53
N GLN A 85 -14.76 -36.61 -1.71
CA GLN A 85 -14.42 -37.85 -2.41
C GLN A 85 -12.92 -37.98 -2.69
N ASN A 86 -12.26 -36.88 -3.05
CA ASN A 86 -10.82 -36.87 -3.28
C ASN A 86 -9.99 -37.02 -2.00
N LYS A 87 -10.51 -36.61 -0.84
CA LYS A 87 -9.81 -36.69 0.46
C LYS A 87 -10.10 -37.98 1.23
N GLN A 88 -11.27 -38.58 1.03
CA GLN A 88 -11.70 -39.82 1.67
C GLN A 88 -12.11 -40.82 0.58
N GLN A 89 -11.26 -41.82 0.32
CA GLN A 89 -11.52 -42.92 -0.62
C GLN A 89 -12.65 -43.89 -0.17
N SER A 90 -13.48 -43.52 0.82
CA SER A 90 -14.58 -44.36 1.29
C SER A 90 -15.90 -43.76 0.84
N LEU A 91 -16.67 -44.57 0.11
CA LEU A 91 -17.99 -44.26 -0.44
C LEU A 91 -18.92 -43.67 0.64
N LEU A 92 -19.36 -42.44 0.44
CA LEU A 92 -20.40 -41.78 1.23
C LEU A 92 -21.69 -42.60 1.13
N GLN A 93 -22.32 -42.90 2.27
CA GLN A 93 -23.62 -43.59 2.33
C GLN A 93 -24.78 -42.59 2.13
N ASP A 94 -25.92 -43.05 1.62
CA ASP A 94 -27.10 -42.20 1.29
C ASP A 94 -27.58 -41.31 2.46
N GLU A 95 -27.41 -41.75 3.71
CA GLU A 95 -27.73 -40.96 4.91
C GLU A 95 -26.76 -39.79 5.17
N GLU A 96 -25.51 -39.89 4.71
CA GLU A 96 -24.50 -38.82 4.83
C GLU A 96 -24.74 -37.69 3.82
N TYR A 97 -25.42 -37.95 2.70
CA TYR A 97 -25.73 -36.92 1.69
C TYR A 97 -26.83 -35.95 2.14
N LEU A 98 -27.84 -36.42 2.88
CA LEU A 98 -28.87 -35.54 3.46
C LEU A 98 -28.28 -34.66 4.58
N GLN A 99 -27.34 -35.21 5.35
CA GLN A 99 -26.59 -34.43 6.35
C GLN A 99 -25.68 -33.39 5.69
N LEU A 100 -25.11 -33.69 4.52
CA LEU A 100 -24.25 -32.77 3.77
C LEU A 100 -24.98 -31.48 3.36
N GLU A 101 -26.19 -31.58 2.81
CA GLU A 101 -26.98 -30.40 2.43
C GLU A 101 -27.32 -29.52 3.64
N GLU A 102 -27.71 -30.14 4.76
CA GLU A 102 -28.01 -29.41 6.00
C GLU A 102 -26.77 -28.70 6.56
N VAL A 103 -25.60 -29.37 6.54
CA VAL A 103 -24.35 -28.79 7.02
C VAL A 103 -23.92 -27.61 6.14
N ILE A 104 -24.04 -27.72 4.80
CA ILE A 104 -23.74 -26.63 3.88
C ILE A 104 -24.69 -25.44 4.09
N ALA A 105 -25.99 -25.70 4.24
CA ALA A 105 -26.98 -24.66 4.48
C ALA A 105 -26.72 -23.92 5.81
N LYS A 106 -26.45 -24.65 6.90
CA LYS A 106 -26.07 -24.08 8.20
C LYS A 106 -24.78 -23.27 8.10
N THR A 107 -23.77 -23.79 7.40
CA THR A 107 -22.48 -23.09 7.19
C THR A 107 -22.65 -21.81 6.40
N THR A 108 -23.52 -21.81 5.39
CA THR A 108 -23.83 -20.62 4.58
C THR A 108 -24.52 -19.55 5.42
N GLN A 109 -25.55 -19.93 6.20
CA GLN A 109 -26.25 -18.98 7.06
C GLN A 109 -25.32 -18.37 8.11
N PHE A 110 -24.38 -19.17 8.63
CA PHE A 110 -23.38 -18.70 9.57
C PHE A 110 -22.39 -17.72 8.93
N LEU A 111 -21.90 -18.02 7.73
CA LEU A 111 -21.04 -17.12 6.96
C LEU A 111 -21.72 -15.77 6.73
N ILE A 112 -23.00 -15.78 6.37
CA ILE A 112 -23.82 -14.58 6.18
C ILE A 112 -23.94 -13.78 7.49
N ALA A 113 -24.24 -14.44 8.60
CA ALA A 113 -24.42 -13.77 9.89
C ALA A 113 -23.12 -13.13 10.44
N GLN A 114 -21.97 -13.69 10.08
CA GLN A 114 -20.65 -13.30 10.58
C GLN A 114 -19.81 -12.48 9.58
N THR A 115 -20.38 -12.13 8.43
CA THR A 115 -19.68 -11.37 7.38
C THR A 115 -20.45 -10.10 7.08
N ILE A 116 -19.72 -8.99 6.93
CA ILE A 116 -20.28 -7.71 6.48
C ILE A 116 -19.96 -7.55 5.00
N ASP A 117 -20.96 -7.20 4.20
CA ASP A 117 -20.82 -7.00 2.75
C ASP A 117 -20.07 -5.68 2.46
N ILE A 118 -18.74 -5.75 2.46
CA ILE A 118 -17.87 -4.63 2.07
C ILE A 118 -17.23 -4.97 0.70
N PRO A 119 -17.72 -4.38 -0.40
CA PRO A 119 -17.17 -4.65 -1.72
C PRO A 119 -15.80 -3.98 -1.91
N ARG A 120 -14.90 -4.65 -2.62
CA ARG A 120 -13.60 -4.06 -2.99
C ARG A 120 -13.69 -3.44 -4.38
N ILE A 121 -13.75 -2.11 -4.40
CA ILE A 121 -13.83 -1.29 -5.61
C ILE A 121 -12.42 -0.82 -6.01
N LEU A 122 -12.06 -1.01 -7.28
CA LEU A 122 -10.79 -0.59 -7.86
C LEU A 122 -11.09 0.27 -9.09
N VAL A 123 -10.53 1.48 -9.12
CA VAL A 123 -10.68 2.40 -10.25
C VAL A 123 -9.44 2.31 -11.12
N GLN A 124 -9.62 1.92 -12.39
CA GLN A 124 -8.52 1.78 -13.35
C GLN A 124 -8.68 2.80 -14.47
N PRO A 125 -7.61 3.52 -14.85
CA PRO A 125 -7.65 4.35 -16.05
C PRO A 125 -7.78 3.44 -17.28
N ILE A 126 -8.65 3.84 -18.21
CA ILE A 126 -8.86 3.15 -19.49
C ILE A 126 -8.46 4.07 -20.65
N GLY A 127 -7.71 3.49 -21.59
CA GLY A 127 -7.20 4.15 -22.80
C GLY A 127 -5.83 4.80 -22.64
N GLU A 128 -5.51 5.74 -23.53
CA GLU A 128 -4.19 6.34 -23.63
C GLU A 128 -4.01 7.40 -22.53
N VAL A 129 -3.01 7.21 -21.68
CA VAL A 129 -2.67 8.18 -20.62
C VAL A 129 -1.76 9.22 -21.24
N THR A 130 -2.32 10.41 -21.49
CA THR A 130 -1.50 11.57 -21.88
C THR A 130 -1.03 12.27 -20.62
N TYR A 131 0.26 12.61 -20.57
CA TYR A 131 0.87 13.34 -19.47
C TYR A 131 1.76 14.44 -20.03
N GLY A 132 2.14 15.36 -19.16
CA GLY A 132 3.15 16.36 -19.47
C GLY A 132 3.22 17.43 -18.41
N TYR A 133 3.89 18.52 -18.78
CA TYR A 133 4.10 19.66 -17.90
C TYR A 133 3.47 20.90 -18.52
N GLN A 134 2.93 21.77 -17.68
CA GLN A 134 2.47 23.09 -18.13
C GLN A 134 3.67 24.04 -18.21
N PRO A 135 3.75 24.95 -19.20
CA PRO A 135 4.76 26.00 -19.20
C PRO A 135 4.63 26.90 -17.96
N PHE A 136 5.75 27.16 -17.28
CA PHE A 136 5.80 27.99 -16.09
C PHE A 136 7.08 28.84 -16.04
N SER A 137 7.09 29.82 -15.13
CA SER A 137 8.27 30.63 -14.85
C SER A 137 9.02 30.08 -13.64
N VAL A 138 10.32 29.81 -13.77
CA VAL A 138 11.12 29.23 -12.69
C VAL A 138 11.29 30.22 -11.54
N ASP A 139 10.90 29.83 -10.33
CA ASP A 139 11.21 30.57 -9.10
C ASP A 139 12.66 30.33 -8.67
N LEU A 140 13.45 31.40 -8.68
CA LEU A 140 14.88 31.40 -8.34
C LEU A 140 15.15 32.12 -7.01
N SER A 141 14.11 32.49 -6.26
CA SER A 141 14.23 33.24 -5.00
C SER A 141 15.06 32.52 -3.93
N GLY A 142 15.04 31.19 -3.92
CA GLY A 142 15.82 30.33 -3.02
C GLY A 142 17.26 30.05 -3.47
N LEU A 143 17.65 30.42 -4.71
CA LEU A 143 18.95 30.09 -5.28
C LEU A 143 19.92 31.27 -5.22
N ASN A 144 20.59 31.41 -4.06
CA ASN A 144 21.69 32.36 -3.89
C ASN A 144 23.04 31.70 -4.20
N LEU A 145 23.28 31.44 -5.48
CA LEU A 145 24.52 30.84 -5.96
C LEU A 145 25.58 31.90 -6.25
N ASN A 146 26.81 31.66 -5.79
CA ASN A 146 27.97 32.51 -6.05
C ASN A 146 29.07 31.67 -6.71
N PRO A 147 29.93 32.27 -7.55
CA PRO A 147 31.06 31.57 -8.11
C PRO A 147 31.96 31.05 -6.98
N SER A 148 32.35 29.78 -7.07
CA SER A 148 33.12 29.08 -6.05
C SER A 148 34.53 28.84 -6.54
N ASN A 149 35.52 29.22 -5.73
CA ASN A 149 36.91 28.83 -5.95
C ASN A 149 37.13 27.46 -5.31
N TRP A 150 37.25 26.41 -6.11
CA TRP A 150 37.60 25.05 -5.64
C TRP A 150 39.12 24.88 -5.47
N ASP A 151 39.77 25.91 -4.95
CA ASP A 151 41.21 25.89 -4.75
C ASP A 151 41.55 24.97 -3.56
N LEU A 152 42.30 23.90 -3.83
CA LEU A 152 42.85 23.05 -2.80
C LEU A 152 44.12 23.70 -2.25
N VAL A 153 44.05 24.17 -1.00
CA VAL A 153 45.22 24.67 -0.28
C VAL A 153 45.96 23.50 0.36
N LEU A 154 47.19 23.26 -0.08
CA LEU A 154 48.09 22.26 0.46
C LEU A 154 49.10 22.92 1.40
N GLN A 155 49.07 22.54 2.68
CA GLN A 155 50.06 22.98 3.66
C GLN A 155 51.02 21.82 3.98
N SER A 156 52.30 22.00 3.68
CA SER A 156 53.34 21.03 4.05
C SER A 156 53.72 21.19 5.52
N LEU A 157 53.49 20.17 6.35
CA LEU A 157 53.82 20.19 7.79
C LEU A 157 55.32 20.17 8.06
N GLN A 158 56.12 19.60 7.14
CA GLN A 158 57.57 19.50 7.31
C GLN A 158 58.30 20.78 6.92
N THR A 159 57.80 21.50 5.91
CA THR A 159 58.47 22.68 5.34
C THR A 159 57.75 23.99 5.62
N ASN A 160 56.54 23.94 6.21
CA ASN A 160 55.63 25.07 6.39
C ASN A 160 55.32 25.85 5.09
N GLN A 161 55.54 25.24 3.93
CA GLN A 161 55.19 25.85 2.65
C GLN A 161 53.72 25.60 2.31
N GLN A 162 53.07 26.65 1.83
CA GLN A 162 51.70 26.61 1.32
C GLN A 162 51.75 26.60 -0.21
N SER A 163 51.03 25.65 -0.83
CA SER A 163 50.78 25.62 -2.26
C SER A 163 49.28 25.60 -2.52
N THR A 164 48.85 26.12 -3.66
CA THR A 164 47.44 26.14 -4.05
C THR A 164 47.30 25.39 -5.37
N LEU A 165 46.44 24.38 -5.39
CA LEU A 165 46.05 23.66 -6.60
C LEU A 165 44.66 24.15 -6.99
N ALA A 166 44.55 24.83 -8.14
CA ALA A 166 43.27 25.19 -8.71
C ALA A 166 42.57 23.94 -9.25
N ALA A 167 41.28 23.76 -8.95
CA ALA A 167 40.50 22.73 -9.61
C ALA A 167 40.20 23.19 -11.04
N GLU A 168 40.78 22.51 -12.02
CA GLU A 168 40.43 22.73 -13.42
C GLU A 168 39.05 22.13 -13.71
N GLN A 169 38.21 22.89 -14.43
CA GLN A 169 36.95 22.36 -14.95
C GLN A 169 37.29 21.30 -16.01
N THR A 170 37.08 20.02 -15.68
CA THR A 170 37.39 18.89 -16.58
C THR A 170 36.67 19.00 -17.93
N ARG A 171 35.51 19.66 -17.98
CA ARG A 171 34.75 19.93 -19.21
C ARG A 171 34.08 21.30 -19.15
N LYS A 172 34.22 22.06 -20.24
CA LYS A 172 33.49 23.31 -20.48
C LYS A 172 32.51 23.11 -21.63
N TYR A 173 31.21 23.21 -21.37
CA TYR A 173 30.19 23.19 -22.43
C TYR A 173 30.17 24.53 -23.17
N ALA A 174 29.74 24.52 -24.43
CA ALA A 174 29.59 25.76 -25.21
C ALA A 174 28.38 26.58 -24.77
N ARG A 175 27.31 25.90 -24.35
CA ARG A 175 26.09 26.51 -23.81
C ARG A 175 26.04 26.31 -22.30
N LEU A 176 25.57 27.32 -21.58
CA LEU A 176 25.39 27.22 -20.13
C LEU A 176 24.24 26.27 -19.78
N GLU A 177 23.26 26.18 -20.67
CA GLU A 177 22.09 25.31 -20.53
C GLU A 177 22.48 23.83 -20.43
N ASP A 178 23.50 23.42 -21.18
CA ASP A 178 23.88 22.01 -21.30
C ASP A 178 24.40 21.44 -19.96
N TYR A 179 24.98 22.27 -19.08
CA TYR A 179 25.38 21.84 -17.73
C TYR A 179 24.18 21.36 -16.91
N VAL A 180 23.04 22.05 -17.01
CA VAL A 180 21.84 21.74 -16.23
C VAL A 180 21.09 20.59 -16.88
N ILE A 181 21.02 20.58 -18.22
CA ILE A 181 20.31 19.55 -18.98
C ILE A 181 20.93 18.17 -18.76
N GLU A 182 22.27 18.07 -18.66
CA GLU A 182 22.95 16.81 -18.33
C GLU A 182 22.35 16.16 -17.07
N HIS A 183 22.04 16.95 -16.04
CA HIS A 183 21.44 16.44 -14.81
C HIS A 183 19.91 16.31 -14.86
N LEU A 184 19.22 17.08 -15.71
CA LEU A 184 17.77 16.92 -15.87
C LEU A 184 17.41 15.61 -16.59
N VAL A 185 18.29 15.14 -17.48
CA VAL A 185 18.12 13.86 -18.19
C VAL A 185 18.32 12.65 -17.26
N ASP A 186 19.01 12.81 -16.13
CA ASP A 186 19.20 11.74 -15.15
C ASP A 186 17.92 11.37 -14.37
N PHE A 187 16.87 12.21 -14.43
CA PHE A 187 15.59 11.93 -13.77
C PHE A 187 14.70 11.01 -14.60
N ASP A 188 14.17 9.96 -13.97
CA ASP A 188 13.41 8.89 -14.63
C ASP A 188 11.98 9.29 -15.02
N ASP A 189 11.45 10.34 -14.40
CA ASP A 189 10.11 10.88 -14.64
C ASP A 189 10.07 11.99 -15.71
N ILE A 190 11.22 12.42 -16.22
CA ILE A 190 11.31 13.43 -17.28
C ILE A 190 11.68 12.79 -18.63
N SER A 191 10.76 12.85 -19.59
CA SER A 191 11.03 12.50 -20.98
C SER A 191 11.64 13.67 -21.74
N TYR A 192 12.94 13.59 -22.05
CA TYR A 192 13.63 14.62 -22.84
C TYR A 192 13.07 14.72 -24.27
N ASP A 193 12.73 13.59 -24.88
CA ASP A 193 12.20 13.56 -26.25
C ASP A 193 10.85 14.27 -26.36
N GLU A 194 10.00 14.15 -25.34
CA GLU A 194 8.66 14.74 -25.33
C GLU A 194 8.63 16.19 -24.81
N HIS A 195 9.58 16.57 -23.95
CA HIS A 195 9.54 17.86 -23.22
C HIS A 195 10.77 18.74 -23.45
N GLY A 196 11.62 18.41 -24.44
CA GLY A 196 12.86 19.15 -24.72
C GLY A 196 12.67 20.66 -24.88
N GLU A 197 11.64 21.10 -25.61
CA GLU A 197 11.37 22.53 -25.81
C GLU A 197 11.10 23.26 -24.47
N LEU A 198 10.30 22.65 -23.59
CA LEU A 198 10.02 23.19 -22.27
C LEU A 198 11.29 23.21 -21.40
N ILE A 199 12.06 22.11 -21.40
CA ILE A 199 13.29 22.01 -20.62
C ILE A 199 14.29 23.11 -21.02
N TYR A 200 14.49 23.32 -22.32
CA TYR A 200 15.36 24.38 -22.81
C TYR A 200 14.86 25.78 -22.45
N ASP A 201 13.54 26.02 -22.48
CA ASP A 201 12.97 27.30 -22.04
C ASP A 201 13.23 27.54 -20.55
N LEU A 202 12.91 26.56 -19.69
CA LEU A 202 13.11 26.66 -18.23
C LEU A 202 14.57 26.91 -17.88
N VAL A 203 15.50 26.15 -18.44
CA VAL A 203 16.94 26.34 -18.21
C VAL A 203 17.41 27.70 -18.77
N GLY A 204 16.87 28.11 -19.92
CA GLY A 204 17.13 29.42 -20.52
C GLY A 204 16.67 30.58 -19.62
N GLN A 205 15.56 30.45 -18.91
CA GLN A 205 15.11 31.42 -17.91
C GLN A 205 16.13 31.54 -16.77
N VAL A 206 16.69 30.42 -16.29
CA VAL A 206 17.73 30.43 -15.25
C VAL A 206 19.00 31.13 -15.72
N VAL A 207 19.50 30.79 -16.91
CA VAL A 207 20.70 31.44 -17.48
C VAL A 207 20.49 32.95 -17.63
N ARG A 208 19.32 33.38 -18.09
CA ARG A 208 18.96 34.79 -18.23
C ARG A 208 18.96 35.51 -16.89
N TYR A 209 18.37 34.91 -15.85
CA TYR A 209 18.37 35.48 -14.52
C TYR A 209 19.79 35.69 -13.97
N PHE A 210 20.69 34.71 -14.09
CA PHE A 210 22.07 34.86 -13.61
C PHE A 210 22.88 35.89 -14.43
N LYS A 211 22.62 36.01 -15.74
CA LYS A 211 23.23 37.04 -16.60
C LYS A 211 22.75 38.45 -16.25
N GLU A 212 21.44 38.64 -16.14
CA GLU A 212 20.82 39.96 -16.00
C GLU A 212 20.77 40.46 -14.55
N ALA A 213 20.38 39.61 -13.59
CA ALA A 213 20.14 40.04 -12.21
C ALA A 213 21.41 40.14 -11.36
N LYS A 214 22.46 39.38 -11.70
CA LYS A 214 23.70 39.30 -10.92
C LYS A 214 24.94 39.81 -11.65
N SER A 215 24.86 40.04 -12.96
CA SER A 215 25.94 40.63 -13.77
C SER A 215 27.30 39.92 -13.61
N PHE A 216 27.29 38.59 -13.61
CA PHE A 216 28.52 37.78 -13.60
C PHE A 216 29.22 37.77 -14.97
N SER A 217 30.54 37.63 -14.96
CA SER A 217 31.33 37.38 -16.17
C SER A 217 31.05 35.99 -16.75
N GLU A 218 31.42 35.77 -18.01
CA GLU A 218 31.20 34.50 -18.69
C GLU A 218 31.89 33.33 -17.96
N ASP A 219 33.12 33.52 -17.49
CA ASP A 219 33.86 32.48 -16.75
C ASP A 219 33.27 32.21 -15.36
N GLU A 220 32.75 33.22 -14.67
CA GLU A 220 32.03 33.04 -13.41
C GLU A 220 30.71 32.29 -13.62
N LEU A 221 30.00 32.54 -14.71
CA LEU A 221 28.79 31.78 -15.06
C LEU A 221 29.13 30.31 -15.33
N HIS A 222 30.18 30.05 -16.10
CA HIS A 222 30.64 28.66 -16.31
C HIS A 222 31.04 27.98 -15.00
N ASN A 223 31.68 28.70 -14.08
CA ASN A 223 31.99 28.19 -12.75
C ASN A 223 30.73 27.83 -11.96
N ILE A 224 29.76 28.75 -11.86
CA ILE A 224 28.50 28.52 -11.14
C ILE A 224 27.75 27.33 -11.74
N PHE A 225 27.56 27.33 -13.05
CA PHE A 225 26.82 26.29 -13.75
C PHE A 225 27.53 24.95 -13.71
N PHE A 226 28.87 24.89 -13.65
CA PHE A 226 29.61 23.64 -13.43
C PHE A 226 29.43 23.10 -12.00
N GLY A 227 29.54 23.97 -10.99
CA GLY A 227 29.49 23.57 -9.59
C GLY A 227 28.11 23.25 -9.04
N PHE A 228 27.12 24.01 -9.49
CA PHE A 228 25.76 23.99 -8.97
C PHE A 228 24.75 23.45 -9.98
N ALA A 229 25.20 22.91 -11.12
CA ALA A 229 24.40 22.29 -12.16
C ALA A 229 23.29 21.39 -11.60
N LYS A 230 23.69 20.46 -10.72
CA LYS A 230 22.82 19.49 -10.06
C LYS A 230 21.79 20.16 -9.15
N GLN A 231 22.18 21.22 -8.43
CA GLN A 231 21.28 21.94 -7.53
C GLN A 231 20.24 22.74 -8.33
N ILE A 232 20.66 23.36 -9.43
CA ILE A 232 19.76 24.06 -10.36
C ILE A 232 18.78 23.06 -10.98
N ALA A 233 19.27 21.93 -11.48
CA ALA A 233 18.44 20.87 -12.04
C ALA A 233 17.41 20.34 -11.04
N ALA A 234 17.83 20.08 -9.78
CA ALA A 234 16.92 19.64 -8.72
C ALA A 234 15.84 20.67 -8.39
N ASN A 235 16.17 21.97 -8.43
CA ASN A 235 15.19 23.03 -8.21
C ASN A 235 14.17 23.13 -9.36
N ILE A 236 14.62 23.00 -10.61
CA ILE A 236 13.73 22.95 -11.78
C ILE A 236 12.85 21.70 -11.72
N HIS A 237 13.41 20.53 -11.42
CA HIS A 237 12.66 19.27 -11.27
C HIS A 237 11.56 19.38 -10.22
N ALA A 238 11.86 19.95 -9.04
CA ALA A 238 10.87 20.16 -7.99
C ALA A 238 9.69 21.02 -8.48
N GLN A 239 9.95 22.08 -9.24
CA GLN A 239 8.91 22.94 -9.78
C GLN A 239 8.16 22.30 -10.97
N MET A 240 8.84 21.47 -11.77
CA MET A 240 8.19 20.68 -12.83
C MET A 240 7.17 19.72 -12.21
N ALA A 241 7.49 19.06 -11.10
CA ALA A 241 6.56 18.17 -10.40
C ALA A 241 5.28 18.88 -9.95
N GLU A 242 5.36 20.15 -9.56
CA GLU A 242 4.18 20.97 -9.18
C GLU A 242 3.29 21.31 -10.38
N HIS A 243 3.86 21.39 -11.59
CA HIS A 243 3.17 21.74 -12.83
C HIS A 243 2.87 20.50 -13.70
N PHE A 244 2.99 19.30 -13.14
CA PHE A 244 2.68 18.05 -13.80
C PHE A 244 1.16 17.89 -13.96
N TRP A 245 0.74 17.47 -15.15
CA TRP A 245 -0.64 17.12 -15.42
C TRP A 245 -0.72 15.77 -16.11
N GLN A 246 -1.80 15.04 -15.81
CA GLN A 246 -2.13 13.77 -16.43
C GLN A 246 -3.60 13.76 -16.80
N LYS A 247 -3.91 13.39 -18.04
CA LYS A 247 -5.27 13.16 -18.53
C LYS A 247 -5.41 11.69 -18.93
N ALA A 248 -6.31 11.00 -18.24
CA ALA A 248 -6.79 9.69 -18.67
C ALA A 248 -8.06 9.86 -19.52
N THR A 249 -8.17 9.10 -20.60
CA THR A 249 -9.34 9.10 -21.50
C THR A 249 -10.64 8.61 -20.83
N GLY A 250 -10.54 7.90 -19.71
CA GLY A 250 -11.66 7.51 -18.87
C GLY A 250 -11.21 6.71 -17.65
N TYR A 251 -12.14 6.47 -16.73
CA TYR A 251 -11.93 5.59 -15.58
C TYR A 251 -13.00 4.50 -15.59
N GLU A 252 -12.57 3.24 -15.51
CA GLU A 252 -13.45 2.10 -15.31
C GLU A 252 -13.45 1.69 -13.84
N VAL A 253 -14.65 1.45 -13.31
CA VAL A 253 -14.84 0.96 -11.95
C VAL A 253 -14.96 -0.56 -11.99
N LYS A 254 -13.95 -1.25 -11.46
CA LYS A 254 -13.94 -2.71 -11.35
C LYS A 254 -14.20 -3.13 -9.92
N ILE A 255 -15.27 -3.89 -9.70
CA ILE A 255 -15.53 -4.57 -8.42
C ILE A 255 -14.77 -5.89 -8.46
N THR A 256 -13.84 -6.08 -7.52
CA THR A 256 -12.95 -7.26 -7.48
C THR A 256 -13.36 -8.28 -6.41
N ALA A 257 -14.12 -7.85 -5.41
CA ALA A 257 -14.73 -8.72 -4.42
C ALA A 257 -16.12 -8.20 -4.05
N GLY A 258 -17.12 -9.08 -4.03
CA GLY A 258 -18.49 -8.74 -3.68
C GLY A 258 -18.67 -8.50 -2.17
N PHE A 259 -17.98 -9.31 -1.38
CA PHE A 259 -17.92 -9.21 0.08
C PHE A 259 -16.50 -9.49 0.56
N MET A 260 -16.21 -9.26 1.84
CA MET A 260 -14.93 -9.63 2.44
C MET A 260 -15.17 -10.17 3.86
N PRO A 261 -14.56 -11.32 4.23
CA PRO A 261 -14.61 -11.77 5.61
C PRO A 261 -13.88 -10.76 6.50
N LEU A 262 -14.43 -10.52 7.68
CA LEU A 262 -13.77 -9.67 8.67
C LEU A 262 -12.44 -10.32 9.06
N LYS A 263 -11.34 -9.58 8.84
CA LYS A 263 -10.03 -10.01 9.31
C LYS A 263 -10.02 -10.03 10.83
N GLN A 264 -9.38 -11.05 11.40
CA GLN A 264 -9.17 -11.10 12.84
C GLN A 264 -8.39 -9.86 13.29
N LEU A 265 -8.90 -9.15 14.30
CA LEU A 265 -8.18 -8.05 14.93
C LEU A 265 -6.99 -8.63 15.69
N THR A 266 -5.78 -8.35 15.22
CA THR A 266 -4.55 -8.67 15.97
C THR A 266 -4.28 -7.54 16.95
N PHE A 267 -4.56 -7.77 18.23
CA PHE A 267 -4.15 -6.88 19.31
C PHE A 267 -3.40 -7.68 20.38
N SER A 268 -2.42 -7.04 21.01
CA SER A 268 -1.67 -7.61 22.13
C SER A 268 -2.21 -7.01 23.42
N PHE A 269 -2.90 -7.83 24.21
CA PHE A 269 -3.45 -7.46 25.50
C PHE A 269 -2.81 -8.34 26.59
N ASP A 270 -2.45 -7.74 27.73
CA ASP A 270 -1.73 -8.44 28.80
C ASP A 270 -2.62 -9.35 29.67
N GLY A 271 -3.92 -9.42 29.37
CA GLY A 271 -4.87 -10.32 30.00
C GLY A 271 -5.34 -9.89 31.40
N LYS A 272 -4.81 -8.80 31.98
CA LYS A 272 -5.00 -8.52 33.41
C LYS A 272 -6.26 -7.74 33.74
N GLN A 273 -6.71 -6.82 32.88
CA GLN A 273 -7.89 -6.00 33.16
C GLN A 273 -8.44 -5.29 31.93
N ILE A 274 -9.76 -5.39 31.70
CA ILE A 274 -10.48 -4.49 30.79
C ILE A 274 -10.72 -3.19 31.55
N HIS A 275 -10.14 -2.09 31.08
CA HIS A 275 -10.30 -0.78 31.70
C HIS A 275 -11.62 -0.14 31.26
N ASN A 276 -12.30 0.58 32.15
CA ASN A 276 -13.41 1.43 31.71
C ASN A 276 -12.83 2.66 30.98
N LEU A 277 -13.48 3.12 29.91
CA LEU A 277 -13.09 4.35 29.21
C LEU A 277 -13.02 5.56 30.15
N TYR A 278 -13.86 5.58 31.19
CA TYR A 278 -13.93 6.68 32.15
C TYR A 278 -12.95 6.55 33.31
N ASP A 279 -12.17 5.47 33.40
CA ASP A 279 -11.18 5.30 34.45
C ASP A 279 -9.91 6.09 34.15
N THR A 280 -9.34 6.74 35.17
CA THR A 280 -8.05 7.43 35.02
C THR A 280 -6.91 6.42 34.93
N VAL A 281 -6.22 6.38 33.79
CA VAL A 281 -5.06 5.50 33.58
C VAL A 281 -3.82 6.09 34.28
N ALA A 282 -3.29 5.37 35.27
CA ALA A 282 -2.10 5.77 36.02
C ALA A 282 -0.80 5.70 35.19
N ASP A 283 -0.65 4.66 34.36
CA ASP A 283 0.56 4.43 33.56
C ASP A 283 0.30 4.74 32.08
N LYS A 284 0.46 6.03 31.72
CA LYS A 284 0.20 6.52 30.35
C LYS A 284 1.08 5.85 29.28
N SER A 285 2.23 5.31 29.67
CA SER A 285 3.16 4.66 28.73
C SER A 285 2.64 3.31 28.21
N LYS A 286 1.77 2.64 28.98
CA LYS A 286 1.21 1.31 28.68
C LYS A 286 -0.16 1.35 28.01
N ILE A 287 -0.69 2.53 27.68
CA ILE A 287 -1.99 2.68 27.01
C ILE A 287 -2.06 1.85 25.71
N LYS A 288 -0.94 1.72 25.00
CA LYS A 288 -0.86 0.93 23.75
C LYS A 288 -1.13 -0.58 23.93
N SER A 289 -1.03 -1.12 25.15
CA SER A 289 -1.26 -2.53 25.46
C SER A 289 -2.49 -2.77 26.34
N MET A 290 -3.26 -1.71 26.65
CA MET A 290 -4.47 -1.78 27.47
C MET A 290 -5.71 -1.97 26.58
N LEU A 291 -6.66 -2.78 27.05
CA LEU A 291 -7.97 -2.93 26.41
C LEU A 291 -9.01 -2.15 27.20
N PHE A 292 -9.73 -1.25 26.53
CA PHE A 292 -10.82 -0.49 27.12
C PHE A 292 -12.18 -1.07 26.72
N GLY A 293 -13.11 -1.12 27.65
CA GLY A 293 -14.47 -1.63 27.46
C GLY A 293 -15.51 -0.84 28.25
N GLY A 294 -16.74 -1.35 28.31
CA GLY A 294 -17.87 -0.70 29.00
C GLY A 294 -18.68 0.28 28.14
N PHE A 295 -18.61 0.16 26.81
CA PHE A 295 -19.43 0.95 25.90
C PHE A 295 -20.91 0.60 26.09
N SER A 296 -21.73 1.59 26.45
CA SER A 296 -23.18 1.43 26.69
C SER A 296 -24.03 1.67 25.44
N LYS A 297 -23.42 2.16 24.37
CA LYS A 297 -24.02 2.29 23.04
C LYS A 297 -22.99 1.79 22.01
N CYS A 298 -23.33 0.72 21.32
CA CYS A 298 -22.64 0.24 20.13
C CYS A 298 -23.40 0.73 18.90
#